data_AF-A0A150KLS3-F1
#
_entry.id   AF-A0A150KLS3-F1
#
_cell.length_a   1.000
_cell.length_b   1.000
_cell.length_c   1.000
_cell.angle_alpha   90.00
_cell.angle_beta   90.00
_cell.angle_gamma   90.00
#
_symmetry.space_group_name_H-M   'P 1'
#
loop_
_entity.id
_entity.type
_entity.pdbx_description
1 polymer ?
#
loop_
_entity_poly.entity_id
_entity_poly.type
_entity_poly.pdbx_seq_one_letter_code
_entity_poly.pdbx_strand_id
1 'polypeptide(L)'
;MLSKQGFDLWANDYDQTVQLSEENNQYPFAGYKEILNTIFNEVMQKPSSHVLDIGFGTGVLTTKLYEHYFSEYFIKVCRHFILLTLISWFRHYNGSISEHE
;
A
#
# COMPACT_ATOMS: atom_id res chain seq x y z
N MET A 1 -17.18 1.09 11.60
CA MET A 1 -15.79 1.56 11.46
C MET A 1 -14.99 1.07 12.65
N LEU A 2 -13.78 0.53 12.47
CA LEU A 2 -12.97 0.00 13.58
C LEU A 2 -12.52 1.14 14.52
N SER A 3 -12.49 0.88 15.82
CA SER A 3 -11.82 1.76 16.78
C SER A 3 -10.30 1.72 16.54
N LYS A 4 -9.54 2.64 17.15
CA LYS A 4 -8.06 2.62 17.09
C LYS A 4 -7.49 1.25 17.48
N GLN A 5 -8.04 0.62 18.52
CA GLN A 5 -7.65 -0.73 18.94
C GLN A 5 -8.08 -1.79 17.93
N GLY A 6 -9.27 -1.68 17.34
CA GLY A 6 -9.70 -2.58 16.27
C GLY A 6 -8.81 -2.48 15.03
N PHE A 7 -8.31 -1.28 14.73
CA PHE A 7 -7.35 -1.06 13.66
C PHE A 7 -5.99 -1.71 13.97
N ASP A 8 -5.45 -1.47 15.19
CA ASP A 8 -4.18 -2.05 15.61
C ASP A 8 -4.22 -3.60 15.60
N LEU A 9 -5.37 -4.18 15.93
CA LEU A 9 -5.58 -5.63 15.83
C LEU A 9 -5.64 -6.10 14.38
N TRP A 10 -6.41 -5.42 13.52
CA TRP A 10 -6.52 -5.76 12.09
C TRP A 10 -5.19 -5.64 11.35
N ALA A 11 -4.32 -4.71 11.75
CA ALA A 11 -3.00 -4.53 11.15
C ALA A 11 -2.13 -5.80 11.22
N ASN A 12 -2.37 -6.70 12.19
CA ASN A 12 -1.68 -7.99 12.27
C ASN A 12 -2.03 -8.93 11.11
N ASP A 13 -3.24 -8.80 10.56
CA ASP A 13 -3.75 -9.63 9.48
C ASP A 13 -3.72 -8.91 8.12
N TYR A 14 -3.15 -7.70 8.07
CA TYR A 14 -3.17 -6.82 6.89
C TYR A 14 -2.73 -7.55 5.62
N ASP A 15 -1.54 -8.15 5.64
CA ASP A 15 -0.96 -8.81 4.46
C ASP A 15 -1.84 -9.98 3.99
N GLN A 16 -2.46 -10.73 4.90
CA GLN A 16 -3.41 -11.78 4.56
C GLN A 16 -4.66 -11.21 3.88
N THR A 17 -5.20 -10.10 4.39
CA THR A 17 -6.38 -9.47 3.78
C THR A 17 -6.09 -8.90 2.39
N VAL A 18 -4.88 -8.34 2.19
CA VAL A 18 -4.41 -7.88 0.87
C VAL A 18 -4.34 -9.06 -0.09
N GLN A 19 -3.70 -10.15 0.33
CA GLN A 19 -3.55 -11.35 -0.50
C GLN A 19 -4.91 -11.92 -0.92
N LEU A 20 -5.83 -12.12 0.03
CA LEU A 20 -7.16 -12.63 -0.27
C LEU A 20 -7.95 -11.70 -1.19
N SER A 21 -7.88 -10.39 -0.97
CA SER A 21 -8.58 -9.41 -1.83
C SER A 21 -7.99 -9.40 -3.24
N GLU A 22 -6.68 -9.50 -3.39
CA GLU A 22 -6.02 -9.60 -4.69
C GLU A 22 -6.39 -10.89 -5.43
N GLU A 23 -6.33 -12.04 -4.75
CA GLU A 23 -6.69 -13.35 -5.33
C GLU A 23 -8.14 -13.39 -5.82
N ASN A 24 -9.03 -12.69 -5.14
CA ASN A 24 -10.44 -12.54 -5.53
C ASN A 24 -10.68 -11.39 -6.52
N ASN A 25 -9.62 -10.70 -6.98
CA ASN A 25 -9.68 -9.53 -7.86
C ASN A 25 -10.62 -8.42 -7.33
N GLN A 26 -10.58 -8.20 -6.02
CA GLN A 26 -11.43 -7.25 -5.31
C GLN A 26 -10.69 -5.95 -5.02
N TYR A 27 -11.38 -4.84 -5.27
CA TYR A 27 -10.93 -3.52 -4.85
C TYR A 27 -10.85 -3.45 -3.31
N PRO A 28 -9.81 -2.81 -2.70
CA PRO A 28 -8.77 -1.97 -3.31
C PRO A 28 -7.53 -2.68 -3.83
N PHE A 29 -7.42 -4.00 -3.68
CA PHE A 29 -6.17 -4.72 -3.93
C PHE A 29 -6.14 -5.54 -5.23
N ALA A 30 -7.16 -5.44 -6.07
CA ALA A 30 -7.16 -5.96 -7.43
C ALA A 30 -5.95 -5.41 -8.21
N GLY A 31 -5.08 -6.29 -8.72
CA GLY A 31 -3.86 -5.92 -9.45
C GLY A 31 -2.73 -5.35 -8.58
N TYR A 32 -2.77 -5.54 -7.26
CA TYR A 32 -1.78 -4.95 -6.33
C TYR A 32 -0.33 -5.37 -6.64
N LYS A 33 -0.05 -6.66 -6.86
CA LYS A 33 1.31 -7.11 -7.23
C LYS A 33 1.73 -6.62 -8.61
N GLU A 34 0.78 -6.49 -9.55
CA GLU A 34 1.07 -6.00 -10.91
C GLU A 34 1.55 -4.56 -10.88
N ILE A 35 0.87 -3.69 -10.13
CA ILE A 35 1.31 -2.29 -10.00
C ILE A 35 2.63 -2.19 -9.24
N LEU A 36 2.84 -2.99 -8.18
CA LEU A 36 4.13 -3.03 -7.47
C LEU A 36 5.28 -3.46 -8.38
N ASN A 37 5.09 -4.50 -9.19
CA ASN A 37 6.10 -4.96 -10.14
C ASN A 37 6.35 -3.95 -11.25
N THR A 38 5.30 -3.26 -11.72
CA THR A 38 5.44 -2.19 -12.72
C THR A 38 6.30 -1.05 -12.17
N ILE A 39 6.01 -0.56 -10.96
CA ILE A 39 6.80 0.49 -10.31
C ILE A 39 8.25 0.03 -10.11
N PHE A 40 8.45 -1.19 -9.61
CA PHE A 40 9.78 -1.76 -9.43
C PHE A 40 10.58 -1.77 -10.74
N ASN A 41 10.00 -2.28 -11.83
CA ASN A 41 10.67 -2.35 -13.13
C ASN A 41 10.98 -0.97 -13.72
N GLU A 42 10.08 0.01 -13.56
CA GLU A 42 10.32 1.40 -13.98
C GLU A 42 11.47 2.05 -13.24
N VAL A 43 11.60 1.76 -11.94
CA VAL A 43 12.71 2.24 -11.12
C VAL A 43 14.02 1.56 -11.54
N MET A 44 14.03 0.23 -11.70
CA MET A 44 15.23 -0.54 -12.07
C MET A 44 15.84 -0.14 -13.42
N GLN A 45 15.04 0.39 -14.34
CA GLN A 45 15.54 0.88 -15.63
C GLN A 45 16.39 2.16 -15.52
N LYS A 46 16.37 2.83 -14.36
CA LYS A 46 17.10 4.09 -14.12
C LYS A 46 18.30 3.83 -13.20
N PRO A 47 19.52 3.74 -13.75
CA PRO A 47 20.72 3.57 -12.92
C PRO A 47 20.92 4.78 -12.00
N SER A 48 21.38 4.52 -10.77
CA SER A 48 21.65 5.55 -9.75
C SER A 48 20.46 6.47 -9.41
N SER A 49 19.24 5.95 -9.49
CA SER A 49 18.05 6.72 -9.13
C SER A 49 17.91 6.85 -7.60
N HIS A 50 17.56 8.04 -7.14
CA HIS A 50 17.18 8.28 -5.75
C HIS A 50 15.67 8.11 -5.61
N VAL A 51 15.23 7.16 -4.77
CA VAL A 51 13.82 6.81 -4.61
C VAL A 51 13.33 7.24 -3.22
N LEU A 52 12.19 7.92 -3.19
CA LEU A 52 11.47 8.28 -1.97
C LEU A 52 10.11 7.56 -1.95
N ASP A 53 9.98 6.55 -1.10
CA ASP A 53 8.73 5.79 -0.91
C ASP A 53 7.90 6.40 0.24
N ILE A 54 6.95 7.27 -0.11
CA ILE A 54 6.06 7.92 0.86
C ILE A 54 4.84 7.03 1.07
N GLY A 55 4.64 6.60 2.32
CA GLY A 55 3.57 5.65 2.59
C GLY A 55 3.91 4.28 2.02
N PHE A 56 5.01 3.71 2.47
CA PHE A 56 5.46 2.38 2.04
C PHE A 56 4.67 1.20 2.64
N GLY A 57 3.71 1.49 3.53
CA GLY A 57 2.82 0.50 4.13
C GLY A 57 3.58 -0.54 4.96
N THR A 58 3.35 -1.81 4.68
CA THR A 58 4.10 -2.93 5.27
C THR A 58 5.52 -3.07 4.71
N GLY A 59 5.91 -2.24 3.75
CA GLY A 59 7.28 -2.15 3.23
C GLY A 59 7.56 -3.08 2.07
N VAL A 60 6.55 -3.69 1.45
CA VAL A 60 6.73 -4.65 0.35
C VAL A 60 7.57 -4.07 -0.80
N LEU A 61 7.26 -2.86 -1.26
CA LEU A 61 8.01 -2.21 -2.34
C LEU A 61 9.38 -1.72 -1.87
N THR A 62 9.42 -1.02 -0.74
CA THR A 62 10.66 -0.52 -0.12
C THR A 62 11.70 -1.63 0.05
N THR A 63 11.31 -2.79 0.59
CA THR A 63 12.23 -3.93 0.80
C THR A 63 12.77 -4.44 -0.52
N LYS A 64 11.91 -4.66 -1.52
CA LYS A 64 12.35 -5.09 -2.87
C LYS A 64 13.32 -4.11 -3.51
N LEU A 65 13.05 -2.80 -3.40
CA LEU A 65 13.95 -1.78 -3.95
C LEU A 65 15.29 -1.77 -3.21
N TYR A 66 15.27 -1.87 -1.87
CA TYR A 66 16.48 -1.88 -1.05
C TYR A 66 17.38 -3.08 -1.33
N GLU A 67 16.81 -4.27 -1.55
CA GLU A 67 17.57 -5.48 -1.87
C GLU A 67 18.30 -5.39 -3.23
N HIS A 68 17.77 -4.59 -4.16
CA HIS A 68 18.29 -4.49 -5.53
C HIS A 68 19.13 -3.23 -5.79
N TYR A 69 18.98 -2.17 -4.99
CA TYR A 69 19.87 -1.00 -5.02
C TYR A 69 21.07 -1.19 -4.09
N PHE A 70 22.27 -1.37 -4.66
CA PHE A 70 23.50 -1.22 -3.90
C PHE A 70 23.57 0.20 -3.31
N SER A 71 23.85 0.25 -2.01
CA SER A 71 23.69 1.42 -1.12
C SER A 71 24.19 2.73 -1.72
N GLU A 72 23.31 3.69 -2.01
CA GLU A 72 23.54 5.13 -1.78
C GLU A 72 22.18 5.85 -1.63
N TYR A 73 21.83 6.17 -0.37
CA TYR A 73 20.76 7.06 0.11
C TYR A 73 19.29 6.67 -0.21
N PHE A 74 18.71 5.85 0.66
CA PHE A 74 17.25 5.72 0.80
C PHE A 74 16.76 6.62 1.95
N ILE A 75 16.07 7.72 1.65
CA ILE A 75 15.50 8.61 2.67
C ILE A 75 14.13 8.06 3.09
N LYS A 76 14.04 7.69 4.37
CA LYS A 76 12.88 7.05 5.01
C LYS A 76 11.96 8.10 5.63
N VAL A 77 10.69 8.14 5.23
CA VAL A 77 9.65 8.95 5.92
C VAL A 77 8.48 8.07 6.37
N CYS A 78 8.05 8.30 7.62
CA CYS A 78 7.34 7.40 8.52
C CYS A 78 5.89 6.98 8.17
N ARG A 79 5.61 5.72 8.53
CA ARG A 79 4.39 4.92 8.89
C ARG A 79 2.98 5.54 9.03
N HIS A 80 2.73 6.85 8.94
CA HIS A 80 1.43 7.43 9.35
C HIS A 80 0.54 7.94 8.21
N PHE A 81 0.99 7.94 6.95
CA PHE A 81 0.32 8.70 5.88
C PHE A 81 -0.70 7.92 5.04
N ILE A 82 -0.59 6.60 4.89
CA ILE A 82 -1.52 5.80 4.06
C ILE A 82 -2.86 5.57 4.74
N LEU A 83 -2.85 5.53 6.08
CA LEU A 83 -3.99 5.05 6.83
C LEU A 83 -5.21 5.97 6.72
N LEU A 84 -4.96 7.27 6.65
CA LEU A 84 -6.00 8.28 6.55
C LEU A 84 -6.54 8.41 5.12
N THR A 85 -5.72 8.18 4.09
CA THR A 85 -6.14 8.34 2.69
C THR A 85 -7.00 7.17 2.21
N LEU A 86 -6.64 5.91 2.51
CA LEU A 86 -7.50 4.76 2.19
C LEU A 86 -8.84 4.80 2.95
N ILE A 87 -8.81 5.20 4.23
CA ILE A 87 -10.04 5.36 5.03
C ILE A 87 -10.92 6.50 4.51
N SER A 88 -10.33 7.64 4.10
CA SER A 88 -11.08 8.76 3.54
C SER A 88 -11.65 8.45 2.16
N TRP A 89 -10.93 7.67 1.35
CA TRP A 89 -11.40 7.21 0.05
C TRP A 89 -12.54 6.18 0.19
N PHE A 90 -12.42 5.22 1.12
CA PHE A 90 -13.49 4.25 1.41
C PHE A 90 -14.74 4.92 1.99
N ARG A 91 -14.59 5.99 2.78
CA ARG A 91 -15.70 6.86 3.26
C ARG A 91 -16.43 7.56 2.11
N HIS A 92 -15.72 8.00 1.08
CA HIS A 92 -16.33 8.69 -0.05
C HIS A 92 -17.05 7.72 -1.00
N TYR A 93 -16.53 6.49 -1.16
CA TYR A 93 -17.08 5.51 -2.10
C TYR A 93 -18.26 4.69 -1.56
N ASN A 94 -18.33 4.44 -0.24
CA ASN A 94 -19.46 3.73 0.39
C ASN A 94 -20.53 4.64 0.99
N GLY A 95 -20.32 5.96 1.01
CA GLY A 95 -21.35 6.94 1.39
C GLY A 95 -22.40 7.20 0.31
N SER A 96 -22.21 6.66 -0.89
CA SER A 96 -23.07 6.83 -2.07
C SER A 96 -23.99 5.64 -2.36
N ILE A 97 -23.97 4.60 -1.51
CA ILE A 97 -24.91 3.46 -1.59
C ILE A 97 -25.69 3.37 -0.27
N SER A 98 -26.51 4.38 0.00
CA SER A 98 -27.72 4.25 0.82
C SER A 98 -28.60 5.48 0.62
N GLU A 99 -29.41 5.48 -0.43
CA GLU A 99 -30.70 6.16 -0.52
C GLU A 99 -31.31 5.70 -1.85
N HIS A 100 -31.97 4.54 -1.84
CA HIS A 100 -33.16 4.21 -2.62
C HIS A 100 -33.60 2.79 -2.22
N GLU A 101 -34.66 2.78 -1.41
CA GLU A 101 -35.55 1.68 -0.97
C GLU A 101 -34.95 0.45 -0.28
#